data_AF-A0AAE1LR71-F1
#
_entry.id   AF-A0AAE1LR71-F1
#
_cell.length_a   1.000
_cell.length_b   1.000
_cell.length_c   1.000
_cell.angle_alpha   90.00
_cell.angle_beta   90.00
_cell.angle_gamma   90.00
#
_symmetry.space_group_name_H-M   'P 1'
#
loop_
_entity.id
_entity.type
_entity.pdbx_description
1 polymer ?
#
loop_
_entity_poly.entity_id
_entity_poly.type
_entity_poly.pdbx_seq_one_letter_code
_entity_poly.pdbx_strand_id
1 'polypeptide(L)'
;MRPCVGYTDEDMRAREWSSGCLGHVPFQSNNKTVRCLKCSVARKIMKRNEQKKTFQDRMKEMRSKVKLHAQAATRLTKRVDALKSQVNNLMQDIHKTKAAKLESIISTLPEEQQVLARSCFDAAKHHNKKNRRYTTEWIYECVLMRIKAPALYESLRTRNKLALPSQRTLLRYMRALRPAFGFQENVFTLMQTKSEHYQLGERHGALLLDEMSLEARTYFDKNTCMAHGLVDLGGFEDEGDRDRRGDHALVVMFQPFKGKWVQALGAFLSCGPVKSEKLHKTEKSGFFVDCIVTDAATWNRSMWDLFGINSQSPACEHPLDESRELRFASDFPHLVKSLWTRVLEKKTLKVAK
;
A
#
# COMPACT_ATOMS: atom_id res chain seq x y z
N MET A 1 42.78 96.50 18.64
CA MET A 1 43.30 95.73 17.49
C MET A 1 43.94 96.72 16.54
N ARG A 2 45.23 96.57 16.20
CA ARG A 2 45.84 97.48 15.21
C ARG A 2 45.37 97.08 13.80
N PRO A 3 44.99 98.04 12.95
CA PRO A 3 44.58 97.77 11.58
C PRO A 3 45.75 97.23 10.75
N CYS A 4 45.43 96.47 9.70
CA CYS A 4 46.43 95.98 8.75
C CYS A 4 47.07 97.19 8.06
N VAL A 5 48.41 97.21 7.94
CA VAL A 5 49.12 98.32 7.28
C VAL A 5 48.57 98.47 5.85
N GLY A 6 48.05 99.67 5.53
CA GLY A 6 47.44 100.00 4.23
C GLY A 6 45.90 100.02 4.18
N TYR A 7 45.20 99.81 5.30
CA TYR A 7 43.74 100.02 5.39
C TYR A 7 43.44 101.26 6.22
N THR A 8 42.73 102.24 5.63
CA THR A 8 42.16 103.38 6.37
C THR A 8 40.84 102.96 7.04
N ASP A 9 40.37 103.74 8.04
CA ASP A 9 39.11 103.44 8.74
C ASP A 9 37.88 103.47 7.81
N GLU A 10 37.95 104.17 6.68
CA GLU A 10 36.92 104.15 5.63
C GLU A 10 36.93 102.84 4.83
N ASP A 11 38.11 102.35 4.42
CA ASP A 11 38.28 101.04 3.76
C ASP A 11 37.80 99.89 4.67
N MET A 12 37.95 100.06 5.98
CA MET A 12 37.49 99.08 6.98
C MET A 12 35.96 98.97 7.07
N ARG A 13 35.24 100.08 6.83
CA ARG A 13 33.76 100.11 6.84
C ARG A 13 33.15 99.65 5.51
N ALA A 14 33.78 99.95 4.38
CA ALA A 14 33.26 99.61 3.04
C ALA A 14 33.44 98.13 2.64
N ARG A 15 34.27 97.35 3.36
CA ARG A 15 34.62 95.94 3.05
C ARG A 15 35.29 95.75 1.68
N GLU A 16 35.85 96.79 1.09
CA GLU A 16 36.59 96.69 -0.17
C GLU A 16 38.06 96.29 0.05
N TRP A 17 38.72 95.83 -1.00
CA TRP A 17 40.10 95.36 -0.96
C TRP A 17 41.06 96.53 -1.21
N SER A 18 41.95 96.84 -0.27
CA SER A 18 42.98 97.87 -0.47
C SER A 18 44.15 97.29 -1.26
N SER A 19 44.56 97.98 -2.33
CA SER A 19 45.72 97.63 -3.16
C SER A 19 47.07 97.76 -2.41
N GLY A 20 47.08 98.36 -1.22
CA GLY A 20 48.26 98.49 -0.34
C GLY A 20 48.44 97.36 0.68
N CYS A 21 47.64 96.28 0.63
CA CYS A 21 47.68 95.21 1.61
C CYS A 21 48.89 94.26 1.42
N LEU A 22 49.83 94.26 2.37
CA LEU A 22 51.03 93.42 2.35
C LEU A 22 50.80 91.95 2.83
N GLY A 23 49.58 91.60 3.26
CA GLY A 23 49.19 90.22 3.61
C GLY A 23 49.79 89.65 4.91
N HIS A 24 50.65 90.38 5.61
CA HIS A 24 51.23 90.01 6.91
C HIS A 24 51.34 91.22 7.85
N VAL A 25 51.40 90.96 9.16
CA VAL A 25 51.67 91.98 10.17
C VAL A 25 53.09 91.75 10.68
N PRO A 26 54.00 92.74 10.65
CA PRO A 26 55.35 92.57 11.18
C PRO A 26 55.27 92.43 12.70
N PHE A 27 55.63 91.25 13.21
CA PHE A 27 55.76 90.99 14.64
C PHE A 27 57.27 90.89 14.95
N GLN A 28 57.80 91.81 15.76
CA GLN A 28 59.20 91.80 16.18
C GLN A 28 59.38 90.80 17.33
N SER A 29 59.53 89.53 16.97
CA SER A 29 60.44 88.57 17.63
C SER A 29 60.28 87.21 16.93
N ASN A 30 61.40 86.63 16.52
CA ASN A 30 61.53 85.36 15.79
C ASN A 30 60.90 85.30 14.39
N ASN A 31 61.52 85.99 13.42
CA ASN A 31 61.61 85.72 11.96
C ASN A 31 60.48 84.94 11.24
N LYS A 32 59.25 84.99 11.75
CA LYS A 32 58.07 84.29 11.24
C LYS A 32 57.03 85.35 10.94
N THR A 33 56.74 85.52 9.66
CA THR A 33 55.69 86.41 9.17
C THR A 33 54.31 85.85 9.57
N VAL A 34 53.66 86.48 10.54
CA VAL A 34 52.29 86.11 10.94
C VAL A 34 51.30 86.82 10.00
N ARG A 35 50.51 86.04 9.27
CA ARG A 35 49.46 86.57 8.37
C ARG A 35 48.38 87.26 9.18
N CYS A 36 47.84 88.37 8.68
CA CYS A 36 46.74 89.06 9.34
C CYS A 36 45.49 88.17 9.39
N LEU A 37 44.60 88.45 10.36
CA LEU A 37 43.42 87.63 10.64
C LEU A 37 42.53 87.42 9.40
N LYS A 38 42.29 88.48 8.61
CA LYS A 38 41.50 88.40 7.35
C LYS A 38 42.16 87.47 6.32
N CYS A 39 43.47 87.58 6.09
CA CYS A 39 44.19 86.71 5.16
C CYS A 39 44.29 85.25 5.64
N SER A 40 44.39 85.02 6.95
CA SER A 40 44.34 83.67 7.54
C SER A 40 42.96 83.00 7.36
N VAL A 41 41.89 83.76 7.62
CA VAL A 41 40.51 83.30 7.43
C VAL A 41 40.22 83.02 5.96
N ALA A 42 40.59 83.92 5.04
CA ALA A 42 40.42 83.72 3.60
C ALA A 42 41.13 82.46 3.09
N ARG A 43 42.37 82.20 3.55
CA ARG A 43 43.12 81.00 3.15
C ARG A 43 42.53 79.70 3.72
N LYS A 44 41.96 79.74 4.94
CA LYS A 44 41.20 78.61 5.51
C LYS A 44 39.93 78.32 4.72
N ILE A 45 39.23 79.36 4.25
CA ILE A 45 38.03 79.23 3.40
C ILE A 45 38.42 78.66 2.03
N MET A 46 39.49 79.16 1.41
CA MET A 46 40.03 78.66 0.14
C MET A 46 40.44 77.19 0.23
N LYS A 47 41.21 76.79 1.26
CA LYS A 47 41.55 75.36 1.48
C LYS A 47 40.32 74.47 1.72
N ARG A 48 39.30 74.97 2.43
CA ARG A 48 38.02 74.26 2.61
C ARG A 48 37.25 74.10 1.31
N ASN A 49 37.31 75.08 0.42
CA ASN A 49 36.65 75.02 -0.88
C ASN A 49 37.43 74.17 -1.90
N GLU A 50 38.78 74.16 -1.86
CA GLU A 50 39.62 73.24 -2.62
C GLU A 50 39.42 71.77 -2.20
N GLN A 51 39.14 71.53 -0.91
CA GLN A 51 38.89 70.19 -0.37
C GLN A 51 37.41 69.76 -0.43
N LYS A 52 36.50 70.63 -0.87
CA LYS A 52 35.09 70.26 -1.07
C LYS A 52 35.00 69.37 -2.30
N LYS A 53 34.96 68.05 -2.05
CA LYS A 53 34.56 67.04 -3.06
C LYS A 53 33.34 67.54 -3.81
N THR A 54 33.45 67.56 -5.13
CA THR A 54 32.34 67.95 -6.00
C THR A 54 31.16 66.99 -5.78
N PHE A 55 29.95 67.43 -6.13
CA PHE A 55 28.77 66.57 -6.07
C PHE A 55 28.97 65.26 -6.85
N GLN A 56 29.68 65.34 -7.98
CA GLN A 56 30.03 64.17 -8.80
C GLN A 56 30.96 63.19 -8.07
N ASP A 57 31.95 63.66 -7.31
CA ASP A 57 32.85 62.78 -6.53
C ASP A 57 32.10 62.04 -5.42
N ARG A 58 31.18 62.73 -4.73
CA ARG A 58 30.33 62.11 -3.69
C ARG A 58 29.40 61.05 -4.28
N MET A 59 28.82 61.33 -5.45
CA MET A 59 28.01 60.35 -6.20
C MET A 59 28.82 59.14 -6.64
N LYS A 60 30.07 59.32 -7.07
CA LYS A 60 30.98 58.24 -7.48
C LYS A 60 31.34 57.32 -6.30
N GLU A 61 31.58 57.91 -5.12
CA GLU A 61 31.85 57.18 -3.88
C GLU A 61 30.60 56.45 -3.34
N MET A 62 29.41 57.05 -3.44
CA MET A 62 28.16 56.36 -3.10
C MET A 62 27.92 55.17 -4.03
N ARG A 63 28.11 55.34 -5.34
CA ARG A 63 27.98 54.26 -6.32
C ARG A 63 28.98 53.12 -6.05
N SER A 64 30.21 53.42 -5.64
CA SER A 64 31.19 52.38 -5.29
C SER A 64 30.80 51.63 -4.01
N LYS A 65 30.31 52.33 -2.98
CA LYS A 65 29.79 51.71 -1.75
C LYS A 65 28.58 50.82 -2.01
N VAL A 66 27.61 51.31 -2.80
CA VAL A 66 26.44 50.51 -3.21
C VAL A 66 26.87 49.28 -4.00
N LYS A 67 27.85 49.40 -4.91
CA LYS A 67 28.39 48.26 -5.66
C LYS A 67 29.05 47.23 -4.75
N LEU A 68 29.82 47.66 -3.74
CA LEU A 68 30.45 46.77 -2.76
C LEU A 68 29.40 46.06 -1.89
N HIS A 69 28.40 46.78 -1.39
CA HIS A 69 27.31 46.18 -0.61
C HIS A 69 26.46 45.22 -1.46
N ALA A 70 26.18 45.56 -2.72
CA ALA A 70 25.50 44.65 -3.64
C ALA A 70 26.32 43.37 -3.87
N GLN A 71 27.64 43.48 -4.09
CA GLN A 71 28.53 42.32 -4.23
C GLN A 71 28.60 41.47 -2.95
N ALA A 72 28.66 42.10 -1.78
CA ALA A 72 28.63 41.40 -0.50
C ALA A 72 27.30 40.66 -0.30
N ALA A 73 26.18 41.30 -0.63
CA ALA A 73 24.86 40.68 -0.60
C ALA A 73 24.80 39.47 -1.55
N THR A 74 25.27 39.60 -2.80
CA THR A 74 25.30 38.47 -3.76
C THR A 74 26.17 37.31 -3.26
N ARG A 75 27.31 37.58 -2.63
CA ARG A 75 28.17 36.53 -2.03
C ARG A 75 27.46 35.82 -0.88
N LEU A 76 26.78 36.57 -0.02
CA LEU A 76 25.96 36.02 1.06
C LEU A 76 24.82 35.16 0.51
N THR A 77 24.10 35.60 -0.53
CA THR A 77 23.03 34.80 -1.15
C THR A 77 23.58 33.49 -1.70
N LYS A 78 24.70 33.54 -2.45
CA LYS A 78 25.36 32.32 -2.94
C LYS A 78 25.80 31.37 -1.82
N ARG A 79 26.27 31.91 -0.70
CA ARG A 79 26.66 31.12 0.48
C ARG A 79 25.43 30.45 1.12
N VAL A 80 24.32 31.17 1.23
CA VAL A 80 23.04 30.64 1.73
C VAL A 80 22.53 29.53 0.81
N ASP A 81 22.59 29.72 -0.50
CA ASP A 81 22.15 28.71 -1.47
C ASP A 81 23.04 27.45 -1.43
N ALA A 82 24.36 27.63 -1.28
CA ALA A 82 25.30 26.53 -1.09
C ALA A 82 25.07 25.77 0.24
N LEU A 83 24.75 26.49 1.32
CA LEU A 83 24.41 25.86 2.61
C LEU A 83 23.08 25.11 2.53
N LYS A 84 22.07 25.67 1.84
CA LYS A 84 20.79 24.99 1.61
C LYS A 84 20.97 23.71 0.81
N SER A 85 21.80 23.72 -0.24
CA SER A 85 22.08 22.51 -1.02
C SER A 85 22.85 21.48 -0.20
N GLN A 86 23.81 21.89 0.62
CA GLN A 86 24.50 20.99 1.55
C GLN A 86 23.56 20.35 2.58
N VAL A 87 22.64 21.12 3.18
CA VAL A 87 21.64 20.58 4.12
C VAL A 87 20.73 19.58 3.41
N ASN A 88 20.27 19.89 2.20
CA ASN A 88 19.44 18.95 1.42
C ASN A 88 20.19 17.65 1.10
N ASN A 89 21.48 17.72 0.74
CA ASN A 89 22.30 16.55 0.48
C ASN A 89 22.47 15.70 1.74
N LEU A 90 22.82 16.32 2.87
CA LEU A 90 22.94 15.63 4.16
C LEU A 90 21.62 14.98 4.59
N MET A 91 20.49 15.65 4.38
CA MET A 91 19.16 15.08 4.66
C MET A 91 18.88 13.84 3.79
N GLN A 92 19.24 13.88 2.50
CA GLN A 92 19.10 12.74 1.60
C GLN A 92 20.00 11.57 2.02
N ASP A 93 21.25 11.84 2.40
CA ASP A 93 22.20 10.80 2.82
C ASP A 93 21.78 10.16 4.14
N ILE A 94 21.28 10.95 5.10
CA ILE A 94 20.70 10.43 6.35
C ILE A 94 19.47 9.57 6.04
N HIS A 95 18.60 9.98 5.12
CA HIS A 95 17.42 9.20 4.75
C HIS A 95 17.79 7.86 4.10
N LYS A 96 18.77 7.85 3.19
CA LYS A 96 19.30 6.62 2.56
C LYS A 96 19.92 5.69 3.60
N THR A 97 20.76 6.23 4.49
CA THR A 97 21.44 5.45 5.53
C THR A 97 20.45 4.85 6.53
N LYS A 98 19.41 5.60 6.90
CA LYS A 98 18.32 5.10 7.76
C LYS A 98 17.52 4.00 7.07
N ALA A 99 17.20 4.14 5.79
CA ALA A 99 16.48 3.12 5.02
C ALA A 99 17.28 1.82 4.90
N ALA A 100 18.57 1.89 4.56
CA ALA A 100 19.45 0.73 4.47
C ALA A 100 19.60 0.00 5.82
N LYS A 101 19.76 0.77 6.90
CA LYS A 101 19.84 0.20 8.26
C LYS A 101 18.52 -0.45 8.67
N LEU A 102 17.38 0.16 8.32
CA LEU A 102 16.06 -0.40 8.61
C LEU A 102 15.84 -1.73 7.88
N GLU A 103 16.20 -1.80 6.61
CA GLU A 103 16.11 -3.03 5.82
C GLU A 103 16.99 -4.14 6.40
N SER A 104 18.20 -3.82 6.85
CA SER A 104 19.07 -4.81 7.51
C SER A 104 18.50 -5.35 8.81
N ILE A 105 17.68 -4.57 9.52
CA ILE A 105 16.99 -5.02 10.73
C ILE A 105 15.78 -5.88 10.35
N ILE A 106 14.99 -5.44 9.35
CA ILE A 106 13.82 -6.19 8.89
C ILE A 106 14.25 -7.56 8.36
N SER A 107 15.36 -7.67 7.64
CA SER A 107 15.84 -8.95 7.10
C SER A 107 16.26 -9.97 8.17
N THR A 108 16.49 -9.53 9.41
CA THR A 108 16.74 -10.46 10.53
C THR A 108 15.48 -11.08 11.11
N LEU A 109 14.29 -10.53 10.78
CA LEU A 109 13.02 -11.04 11.26
C LEU A 109 12.55 -12.25 10.41
N PRO A 110 11.72 -13.14 10.97
CA PRO A 110 11.02 -14.17 10.21
C PRO A 110 10.19 -13.56 9.07
N GLU A 111 10.08 -14.27 7.94
CA GLU A 111 9.46 -13.77 6.70
C GLU A 111 8.06 -13.18 6.90
N GLU A 112 7.19 -13.86 7.67
CA GLU A 112 5.85 -13.38 8.00
C GLU A 112 5.86 -12.04 8.78
N GLN A 113 6.84 -11.86 9.67
CA GLN A 113 6.99 -10.63 10.44
C GLN A 113 7.58 -9.49 9.60
N GLN A 114 8.33 -9.81 8.54
CA GLN A 114 8.91 -8.80 7.65
C GLN A 114 7.81 -8.01 6.94
N VAL A 115 6.78 -8.69 6.42
CA VAL A 115 5.66 -8.04 5.72
C VAL A 115 4.92 -7.08 6.67
N LEU A 116 4.65 -7.54 7.89
CA LEU A 116 4.03 -6.70 8.92
C LEU A 116 4.90 -5.49 9.26
N ALA A 117 6.20 -5.69 9.49
CA ALA A 117 7.13 -4.62 9.85
C ALA A 117 7.22 -3.57 8.73
N ARG A 118 7.40 -4.01 7.48
CA ARG A 118 7.40 -3.14 6.28
C ARG A 118 6.11 -2.32 6.20
N SER A 119 4.96 -2.95 6.38
CA SER A 119 3.66 -2.28 6.35
C SER A 119 3.51 -1.18 7.41
N CYS A 120 4.03 -1.43 8.63
CA CYS A 120 4.03 -0.46 9.71
C CYS A 120 4.95 0.72 9.42
N PHE A 121 6.16 0.48 8.90
CA PHE A 121 7.08 1.56 8.53
C PHE A 121 6.57 2.39 7.36
N ASP A 122 5.97 1.76 6.35
CA ASP A 122 5.36 2.48 5.23
C ASP A 122 4.15 3.31 5.68
N ALA A 123 3.34 2.78 6.59
CA ALA A 123 2.25 3.53 7.17
C ALA A 123 2.72 4.72 8.03
N ALA A 124 3.91 4.63 8.64
CA ALA A 124 4.52 5.70 9.42
C ALA A 124 5.08 6.83 8.54
N LYS A 125 5.49 6.55 7.28
CA LYS A 125 5.95 7.57 6.31
C LYS A 125 4.84 8.57 5.93
N HIS A 126 3.57 8.19 6.07
CA HIS A 126 2.44 9.02 5.65
C HIS A 126 1.74 9.66 6.86
N HIS A 127 1.77 11.00 6.94
CA HIS A 127 1.05 11.76 7.98
C HIS A 127 -0.47 11.55 7.91
N ASN A 128 -1.04 11.46 6.70
CA ASN A 128 -2.46 11.19 6.51
C ASN A 128 -2.71 9.69 6.38
N LYS A 129 -3.53 9.14 7.28
CA LYS A 129 -3.94 7.73 7.27
C LYS A 129 -4.61 7.31 5.95
N LYS A 130 -5.25 8.24 5.24
CA LYS A 130 -5.92 7.98 3.96
C LYS A 130 -4.95 7.74 2.80
N ASN A 131 -3.69 8.17 2.93
CA ASN A 131 -2.67 8.04 1.87
C ASN A 131 -1.84 6.75 2.01
N ARG A 132 -2.16 5.89 2.98
CA ARG A 132 -1.47 4.61 3.17
C ARG A 132 -1.74 3.70 1.97
N ARG A 133 -0.67 3.18 1.39
CA ARG A 133 -0.72 2.11 0.38
C ARG A 133 -0.37 0.80 1.07
N TYR A 134 -1.05 -0.27 0.68
CA TYR A 134 -0.83 -1.60 1.22
C TYR A 134 -0.35 -2.50 0.09
N THR A 135 0.60 -3.39 0.40
CA THR A 135 1.02 -4.44 -0.52
C THR A 135 -0.06 -5.52 -0.60
N THR A 136 -0.08 -6.29 -1.69
CA THR A 136 -1.11 -7.31 -1.92
C THR A 136 -1.01 -8.43 -0.87
N GLU A 137 0.22 -8.81 -0.51
CA GLU A 137 0.52 -9.82 0.51
C GLU A 137 -0.05 -9.41 1.87
N TRP A 138 0.17 -8.15 2.26
CA TRP A 138 -0.37 -7.64 3.52
C TRP A 138 -1.89 -7.56 3.54
N ILE A 139 -2.52 -7.26 2.39
CA ILE A 139 -3.98 -7.30 2.28
C ILE A 139 -4.50 -8.72 2.48
N TYR A 140 -3.87 -9.74 1.87
CA TYR A 140 -4.29 -11.13 2.04
C TYR A 140 -4.20 -11.57 3.51
N GLU A 141 -3.11 -11.23 4.19
CA GLU A 141 -2.99 -11.46 5.64
C GLU A 141 -4.10 -10.76 6.43
N CYS A 142 -4.42 -9.51 6.07
CA CYS A 142 -5.51 -8.77 6.70
C CYS A 142 -6.90 -9.41 6.44
N VAL A 143 -7.13 -9.98 5.26
CA VAL A 143 -8.34 -10.76 4.97
C VAL A 143 -8.39 -12.00 5.86
N LEU A 144 -7.31 -12.77 5.95
CA LEU A 144 -7.23 -13.97 6.79
C LEU A 144 -7.43 -13.65 8.28
N MET A 145 -6.77 -12.61 8.79
CA MET A 145 -6.97 -12.13 10.17
C MET A 145 -8.43 -11.77 10.44
N ARG A 146 -9.08 -11.08 9.49
CA ARG A 146 -10.49 -10.70 9.63
C ARG A 146 -11.43 -11.91 9.61
N ILE A 147 -11.16 -12.90 8.76
CA ILE A 147 -11.95 -14.16 8.71
C ILE A 147 -11.85 -14.88 10.05
N LYS A 148 -10.65 -14.97 10.64
CA LYS A 148 -10.42 -15.65 11.92
C LYS A 148 -11.00 -14.88 13.12
N ALA A 149 -10.83 -13.56 13.18
CA ALA A 149 -11.21 -12.76 14.35
C ALA A 149 -11.64 -11.33 13.97
N PRO A 150 -12.88 -11.12 13.50
CA PRO A 150 -13.34 -9.83 12.99
C PRO A 150 -13.39 -8.73 14.07
N ALA A 151 -13.79 -9.07 15.29
CA ALA A 151 -13.86 -8.12 16.41
C ALA A 151 -12.47 -7.64 16.84
N LEU A 152 -11.50 -8.57 16.91
CA LEU A 152 -10.10 -8.25 17.21
C LEU A 152 -9.50 -7.36 16.12
N TYR A 153 -9.73 -7.71 14.86
CA TYR A 153 -9.27 -6.93 13.71
C TYR A 153 -9.75 -5.46 13.81
N GLU A 154 -11.04 -5.26 14.10
CA GLU A 154 -11.61 -3.91 14.18
C GLU A 154 -11.10 -3.13 15.40
N SER A 155 -10.88 -3.81 16.54
CA SER A 155 -10.26 -3.22 17.73
C SER A 155 -8.82 -2.77 17.47
N LEU A 156 -8.01 -3.60 16.82
CA LEU A 156 -6.63 -3.27 16.45
C LEU A 156 -6.57 -2.09 15.47
N ARG A 157 -7.49 -2.06 14.51
CA ARG A 157 -7.61 -1.00 13.50
C ARG A 157 -8.03 0.33 14.13
N THR A 158 -9.09 0.33 14.94
CA THR A 158 -9.67 1.54 15.55
C THR A 158 -8.72 2.16 16.57
N ARG A 159 -8.04 1.33 17.37
CA ARG A 159 -7.00 1.77 18.30
C ARG A 159 -5.68 2.10 17.61
N ASN A 160 -5.60 1.95 16.28
CA ASN A 160 -4.42 2.23 15.45
C ASN A 160 -3.14 1.55 15.99
N LYS A 161 -3.29 0.33 16.52
CA LYS A 161 -2.17 -0.50 17.00
C LYS A 161 -1.36 -1.05 15.82
N LEU A 162 -2.05 -1.36 14.73
CA LEU A 162 -1.47 -1.86 13.49
C LEU A 162 -1.97 -1.03 12.29
N ALA A 163 -1.17 -1.01 11.23
CA ALA A 163 -1.52 -0.38 9.97
C ALA A 163 -2.51 -1.24 9.17
N LEU A 164 -3.74 -1.35 9.67
CA LEU A 164 -4.76 -2.21 9.07
C LEU A 164 -5.66 -1.46 8.08
N PRO A 165 -5.94 -2.04 6.90
CA PRO A 165 -6.88 -1.49 5.93
C PRO A 165 -8.32 -1.47 6.47
N SER A 166 -9.12 -0.56 5.93
CA SER A 166 -10.56 -0.49 6.24
C SER A 166 -11.32 -1.70 5.69
N GLN A 167 -12.48 -2.01 6.25
CA GLN A 167 -13.38 -3.03 5.71
C GLN A 167 -13.72 -2.80 4.23
N ARG A 168 -13.94 -1.54 3.83
CA ARG A 168 -14.21 -1.19 2.44
C ARG A 168 -13.04 -1.52 1.52
N THR A 169 -11.81 -1.31 2.00
CA THR A 169 -10.58 -1.68 1.29
C THR A 169 -10.51 -3.19 1.12
N LEU A 170 -10.67 -3.96 2.20
CA LEU A 170 -10.66 -5.43 2.14
C LEU A 170 -11.73 -5.97 1.17
N LEU A 171 -12.96 -5.49 1.27
CA LEU A 171 -14.05 -5.87 0.37
C LEU A 171 -13.71 -5.57 -1.10
N ARG A 172 -13.04 -4.46 -1.39
CA ARG A 172 -12.59 -4.13 -2.75
C ARG A 172 -11.63 -5.17 -3.30
N TYR A 173 -10.70 -5.69 -2.49
CA TYR A 173 -9.79 -6.74 -2.92
C TYR A 173 -10.49 -8.10 -3.02
N MET A 174 -11.35 -8.45 -2.07
CA MET A 174 -12.13 -9.70 -2.14
C MET A 174 -13.05 -9.76 -3.36
N ARG A 175 -13.57 -8.60 -3.82
CA ARG A 175 -14.36 -8.52 -5.06
C ARG A 175 -13.58 -8.94 -6.31
N ALA A 176 -12.25 -8.82 -6.30
CA ALA A 176 -11.43 -9.29 -7.41
C ALA A 176 -11.43 -10.82 -7.52
N LEU A 177 -11.72 -11.55 -6.44
CA LEU A 177 -11.69 -13.01 -6.39
C LEU A 177 -12.90 -13.69 -7.06
N ARG A 178 -13.85 -12.92 -7.62
CA ARG A 178 -15.04 -13.37 -8.38
C ARG A 178 -15.49 -14.80 -8.04
N PRO A 179 -16.08 -15.03 -6.85
CA PRO A 179 -16.63 -16.33 -6.52
C PRO A 179 -17.79 -16.63 -7.47
N ALA A 180 -17.67 -17.68 -8.25
CA ALA A 180 -18.72 -18.21 -9.11
C ALA A 180 -19.02 -19.65 -8.68
N PHE A 181 -20.27 -20.09 -8.91
CA PHE A 181 -20.60 -21.49 -8.83
C PHE A 181 -19.96 -22.24 -10.00
N GLY A 182 -19.82 -23.55 -9.84
CA GLY A 182 -19.04 -24.40 -10.71
C GLY A 182 -17.63 -24.69 -10.21
N PHE A 183 -16.86 -25.30 -11.09
CA PHE A 183 -15.46 -25.65 -10.87
C PHE A 183 -14.56 -24.42 -11.05
N GLN A 184 -13.70 -24.15 -10.07
CA GLN A 184 -12.77 -23.02 -10.11
C GLN A 184 -11.44 -23.40 -10.76
N GLU A 185 -11.21 -22.94 -12.00
CA GLU A 185 -10.00 -23.29 -12.77
C GLU A 185 -8.70 -22.93 -12.04
N ASN A 186 -8.67 -21.76 -11.36
CA ASN A 186 -7.51 -21.33 -10.56
C ASN A 186 -7.15 -22.32 -9.45
N VAL A 187 -8.14 -23.02 -8.88
CA VAL A 187 -7.91 -24.05 -7.86
C VAL A 187 -7.25 -25.27 -8.50
N PHE A 188 -7.65 -25.67 -9.70
CA PHE A 188 -7.00 -26.77 -10.42
C PHE A 188 -5.57 -26.43 -10.83
N THR A 189 -5.29 -25.20 -11.27
CA THR A 189 -3.91 -24.74 -11.50
C THR A 189 -3.07 -24.80 -10.22
N LEU A 190 -3.63 -24.36 -9.09
CA LEU A 190 -2.94 -24.45 -7.80
C LEU A 190 -2.69 -25.91 -7.37
N MET A 191 -3.69 -26.79 -7.57
CA MET A 191 -3.55 -28.22 -7.31
C MET A 191 -2.46 -28.82 -8.21
N GLN A 192 -2.37 -28.44 -9.47
CA GLN A 192 -1.32 -28.90 -10.38
C GLN A 192 0.08 -28.55 -9.85
N THR A 193 0.33 -27.28 -9.51
CA THR A 193 1.61 -26.86 -8.91
C THR A 193 1.87 -27.59 -7.59
N LYS A 194 0.83 -27.81 -6.78
CA LYS A 194 0.96 -28.57 -5.54
C LYS A 194 1.38 -30.01 -5.82
N SER A 195 0.79 -30.67 -6.81
CA SER A 195 1.02 -32.07 -7.16
C SER A 195 2.49 -32.35 -7.48
N GLU A 196 3.19 -31.39 -8.11
CA GLU A 196 4.62 -31.51 -8.46
C GLU A 196 5.51 -31.78 -7.25
N HIS A 197 5.12 -31.28 -6.07
CA HIS A 197 5.86 -31.47 -4.83
C HIS A 197 5.51 -32.76 -4.07
N TYR A 198 4.50 -33.52 -4.52
CA TYR A 198 4.08 -34.77 -3.88
C TYR A 198 4.57 -35.99 -4.66
N GLN A 199 4.88 -37.08 -3.95
CA GLN A 199 5.15 -38.37 -4.61
C GLN A 199 3.85 -38.99 -5.14
N LEU A 200 3.95 -39.88 -6.13
CA LEU A 200 2.79 -40.49 -6.80
C LEU A 200 1.77 -41.08 -5.79
N GLY A 201 2.24 -41.85 -4.81
CA GLY A 201 1.38 -42.49 -3.81
C GLY A 201 0.65 -41.50 -2.87
N GLU A 202 1.09 -40.25 -2.77
CA GLU A 202 0.47 -39.22 -1.93
C GLU A 202 -0.58 -38.39 -2.69
N ARG A 203 -0.66 -38.60 -4.02
CA ARG A 203 -1.59 -37.91 -4.90
C ARG A 203 -2.95 -38.61 -4.99
N HIS A 204 -3.07 -39.79 -4.38
CA HIS A 204 -4.30 -40.57 -4.31
C HIS A 204 -5.24 -40.08 -3.21
N GLY A 205 -6.53 -40.04 -3.51
CA GLY A 205 -7.54 -39.50 -2.59
C GLY A 205 -8.98 -39.82 -2.95
N ALA A 206 -9.87 -39.25 -2.16
CA ALA A 206 -11.31 -39.36 -2.32
C ALA A 206 -11.93 -38.01 -2.68
N LEU A 207 -12.99 -38.06 -3.48
CA LEU A 207 -13.92 -36.95 -3.65
C LEU A 207 -15.04 -37.06 -2.62
N LEU A 208 -15.23 -36.00 -1.87
CA LEU A 208 -16.32 -35.87 -0.91
C LEU A 208 -17.40 -34.99 -1.56
N LEU A 209 -18.62 -35.53 -1.65
CA LEU A 209 -19.78 -34.81 -2.15
C LEU A 209 -20.79 -34.72 -1.01
N ASP A 210 -21.16 -33.48 -0.69
CA ASP A 210 -22.20 -33.22 0.30
C ASP A 210 -23.05 -32.04 -0.14
N GLU A 211 -24.32 -32.06 0.26
CA GLU A 211 -25.33 -31.09 -0.11
C GLU A 211 -25.81 -30.34 1.12
N MET A 212 -25.82 -29.01 1.05
CA MET A 212 -26.36 -28.16 2.10
C MET A 212 -27.65 -27.50 1.64
N SER A 213 -28.71 -27.60 2.44
CA SER A 213 -29.93 -26.82 2.20
C SER A 213 -29.68 -25.34 2.47
N LEU A 214 -30.20 -24.49 1.60
CA LEU A 214 -30.10 -23.04 1.61
C LEU A 214 -31.49 -22.40 1.61
N GLU A 215 -31.58 -21.16 2.07
CA GLU A 215 -32.79 -20.37 1.91
C GLU A 215 -32.89 -19.88 0.45
N ALA A 216 -33.93 -20.33 -0.25
CA ALA A 216 -34.18 -19.97 -1.65
C ALA A 216 -34.53 -18.48 -1.83
N ARG A 217 -33.51 -17.66 -2.09
CA ARG A 217 -33.66 -16.21 -2.24
C ARG A 217 -32.86 -15.69 -3.42
N THR A 218 -33.51 -14.84 -4.22
CA THR A 218 -32.83 -14.10 -5.28
C THR A 218 -32.44 -12.70 -4.82
N TYR A 219 -31.29 -12.23 -5.27
CA TYR A 219 -30.88 -10.84 -5.10
C TYR A 219 -30.13 -10.34 -6.34
N PHE A 220 -30.27 -9.05 -6.62
CA PHE A 220 -29.58 -8.41 -7.74
C PHE A 220 -28.32 -7.71 -7.25
N ASP A 221 -27.15 -8.13 -7.72
CA ASP A 221 -25.91 -7.39 -7.48
C ASP A 221 -25.77 -6.26 -8.48
N LYS A 222 -25.96 -5.04 -8.00
CA LYS A 222 -25.84 -3.81 -8.80
C LYS A 222 -24.44 -3.59 -9.39
N ASN A 223 -23.41 -4.23 -8.84
CA ASN A 223 -22.02 -4.04 -9.31
C ASN A 223 -21.68 -4.96 -10.49
N THR A 224 -22.17 -6.20 -10.47
CA THR A 224 -21.99 -7.17 -11.58
C THR A 224 -23.13 -7.08 -12.59
N CYS A 225 -24.24 -6.41 -12.24
CA CYS A 225 -25.49 -6.41 -12.97
C CYS A 225 -26.06 -7.82 -13.19
N MET A 226 -25.81 -8.73 -12.24
CA MET A 226 -26.27 -10.12 -12.30
C MET A 226 -27.29 -10.40 -11.20
N ALA A 227 -28.29 -11.21 -11.53
CA ALA A 227 -29.18 -11.81 -10.55
C ALA A 227 -28.49 -13.06 -9.98
N HIS A 228 -28.42 -13.14 -8.65
CA HIS A 228 -27.90 -14.28 -7.91
C HIS A 228 -29.05 -15.00 -7.20
N GLY A 229 -28.83 -16.27 -6.84
CA GLY A 229 -29.82 -17.11 -6.15
C GLY A 229 -30.74 -17.93 -7.07
N LEU A 230 -30.46 -17.89 -8.38
CA LEU A 230 -31.01 -18.84 -9.35
C LEU A 230 -30.09 -20.06 -9.44
N VAL A 231 -30.61 -21.17 -9.97
CA VAL A 231 -29.81 -22.38 -10.21
C VAL A 231 -28.59 -22.02 -11.07
N ASP A 232 -27.42 -22.40 -10.58
CA ASP A 232 -26.13 -22.17 -11.23
C ASP A 232 -25.28 -23.42 -11.01
N LEU A 233 -25.31 -24.29 -12.02
CA LEU A 233 -24.54 -25.51 -12.09
C LEU A 233 -23.22 -25.28 -12.84
N GLY A 234 -22.78 -24.02 -13.01
CA GLY A 234 -21.55 -23.70 -13.71
C GLY A 234 -21.63 -23.94 -15.22
N GLY A 235 -22.80 -23.68 -15.83
CA GLY A 235 -23.04 -23.85 -17.26
C GLY A 235 -23.54 -25.24 -17.66
N PHE A 236 -24.00 -26.02 -16.68
CA PHE A 236 -24.62 -27.34 -16.89
C PHE A 236 -26.12 -27.33 -16.58
N GLU A 237 -26.76 -26.16 -16.52
CA GLU A 237 -28.20 -26.07 -16.32
C GLU A 237 -28.97 -26.38 -17.61
N ASP A 238 -30.04 -27.16 -17.49
CA ASP A 238 -31.07 -27.27 -18.52
C ASP A 238 -31.81 -25.92 -18.68
N GLU A 239 -32.32 -25.61 -19.87
CA GLU A 239 -32.96 -24.31 -20.15
C GLU A 239 -34.10 -23.96 -19.17
N GLY A 240 -34.81 -24.98 -18.66
CA GLY A 240 -35.89 -24.80 -17.68
C GLY A 240 -35.45 -24.56 -16.23
N ASP A 241 -34.21 -24.86 -15.87
CA ASP A 241 -33.73 -24.73 -14.49
C ASP A 241 -33.15 -23.34 -14.18
N ARG A 242 -32.74 -22.59 -15.21
CA ARG A 242 -32.09 -21.27 -15.06
C ARG A 242 -32.95 -20.21 -14.37
N ASP A 243 -34.28 -20.33 -14.47
CA ASP A 243 -35.22 -19.40 -13.83
C ASP A 243 -35.69 -19.87 -12.44
N ARG A 244 -35.28 -21.08 -12.02
CA ARG A 244 -35.62 -21.62 -10.71
C ARG A 244 -34.67 -21.09 -9.65
N ARG A 245 -35.18 -20.97 -8.43
CA ARG A 245 -34.37 -20.58 -7.28
C ARG A 245 -33.60 -21.78 -6.78
N GLY A 246 -32.30 -21.60 -6.56
CA GLY A 246 -31.49 -22.62 -5.91
C GLY A 246 -31.84 -22.69 -4.43
N ASP A 247 -32.13 -23.88 -3.94
CA ASP A 247 -32.44 -24.18 -2.54
C ASP A 247 -31.42 -25.12 -1.91
N HIS A 248 -30.47 -25.64 -2.68
CA HIS A 248 -29.40 -26.49 -2.20
C HIS A 248 -28.06 -26.11 -2.84
N ALA A 249 -26.96 -26.29 -2.10
CA ALA A 249 -25.62 -26.20 -2.64
C ALA A 249 -24.89 -27.53 -2.50
N LEU A 250 -24.56 -28.13 -3.64
CA LEU A 250 -23.67 -29.28 -3.72
C LEU A 250 -22.23 -28.79 -3.68
N VAL A 251 -21.45 -29.27 -2.72
CA VAL A 251 -20.02 -28.96 -2.60
C VAL A 251 -19.21 -30.20 -2.93
N VAL A 252 -18.24 -30.04 -3.83
CA VAL A 252 -17.31 -31.09 -4.21
C VAL A 252 -15.95 -30.75 -3.62
N MET A 253 -15.43 -31.63 -2.77
CA MET A 253 -14.12 -31.49 -2.14
C MET A 253 -13.22 -32.68 -2.48
N PHE A 254 -11.91 -32.45 -2.52
CA PHE A 254 -10.90 -33.49 -2.60
C PHE A 254 -10.17 -33.64 -1.27
N GLN A 255 -10.02 -34.88 -0.81
CA GLN A 255 -9.23 -35.25 0.34
C GLN A 255 -8.22 -36.35 -0.04
N PRO A 256 -6.91 -36.11 0.02
CA PRO A 256 -5.92 -37.16 -0.17
C PRO A 256 -5.96 -38.18 0.98
N PHE A 257 -5.67 -39.44 0.67
CA PHE A 257 -5.52 -40.47 1.70
C PHE A 257 -4.30 -40.21 2.59
N LYS A 258 -3.22 -39.70 1.99
CA LYS A 258 -2.01 -39.33 2.70
C LYS A 258 -1.87 -37.80 2.72
N GLY A 259 -2.29 -37.21 3.83
CA GLY A 259 -2.21 -35.78 4.05
C GLY A 259 -3.26 -35.31 5.05
N LYS A 260 -3.05 -34.13 5.63
CA LYS A 260 -4.00 -33.48 6.56
C LYS A 260 -4.57 -32.20 5.96
N TRP A 261 -5.00 -32.27 4.70
CA TRP A 261 -5.62 -31.13 4.02
C TRP A 261 -6.86 -31.59 3.24
N VAL A 262 -7.76 -30.65 2.99
CA VAL A 262 -8.95 -30.84 2.16
C VAL A 262 -9.06 -29.59 1.29
N GLN A 263 -9.50 -29.75 0.03
CA GLN A 263 -9.67 -28.63 -0.90
C GLN A 263 -11.06 -28.69 -1.52
N ALA A 264 -11.82 -27.60 -1.39
CA ALA A 264 -13.04 -27.42 -2.18
C ALA A 264 -12.67 -27.17 -3.65
N LEU A 265 -13.20 -28.00 -4.54
CA LEU A 265 -12.96 -27.93 -5.99
C LEU A 265 -14.02 -27.07 -6.69
N GLY A 266 -15.24 -27.08 -6.17
CA GLY A 266 -16.36 -26.35 -6.71
C GLY A 266 -17.58 -26.45 -5.81
N ALA A 267 -18.50 -25.52 -6.01
CA ALA A 267 -19.82 -25.53 -5.40
C ALA A 267 -20.85 -25.26 -6.49
N PHE A 268 -21.97 -25.97 -6.47
CA PHE A 268 -23.02 -25.89 -7.47
C PHE A 268 -24.33 -25.56 -6.77
N LEU A 269 -25.04 -24.55 -7.25
CA LEU A 269 -26.32 -24.14 -6.70
C LEU A 269 -27.44 -24.81 -7.49
N SER A 270 -28.18 -25.70 -6.84
CA SER A 270 -29.19 -26.54 -7.48
C SER A 270 -30.59 -26.34 -6.89
N CYS A 271 -31.60 -26.79 -7.65
CA CYS A 271 -32.96 -26.93 -7.20
C CYS A 271 -33.35 -28.42 -7.25
N GLY A 272 -32.89 -29.16 -6.23
CA GLY A 272 -32.93 -30.61 -6.20
C GLY A 272 -31.62 -31.27 -6.65
N PRO A 273 -31.62 -32.61 -6.80
CA PRO A 273 -30.40 -33.39 -6.93
C PRO A 273 -29.69 -33.18 -8.27
N VAL A 274 -28.37 -32.94 -8.19
CA VAL A 274 -27.52 -32.67 -9.36
C VAL A 274 -26.94 -33.97 -9.91
N LYS A 275 -27.09 -34.20 -11.22
CA LYS A 275 -26.35 -35.23 -11.95
C LYS A 275 -24.97 -34.67 -12.30
N SER A 276 -23.92 -35.07 -11.58
CA SER A 276 -22.57 -34.53 -11.83
C SER A 276 -21.68 -35.53 -12.56
N GLU A 277 -21.30 -35.21 -13.80
CA GLU A 277 -20.61 -36.14 -14.71
C GLU A 277 -19.12 -35.79 -14.94
N LYS A 278 -18.49 -35.00 -14.07
CA LYS A 278 -17.13 -34.46 -14.35
C LYS A 278 -16.10 -34.74 -13.26
N LEU A 279 -15.77 -36.02 -13.12
CA LEU A 279 -14.53 -36.50 -12.48
C LEU A 279 -13.26 -36.03 -13.21
N HIS A 280 -13.38 -35.75 -14.53
CA HIS A 280 -12.26 -35.53 -15.45
C HIS A 280 -11.38 -34.31 -15.16
N LYS A 281 -11.91 -33.28 -14.50
CA LYS A 281 -11.13 -32.06 -14.20
C LYS A 281 -10.14 -32.25 -13.05
N THR A 282 -10.49 -33.06 -12.05
CA THR A 282 -9.64 -33.31 -10.89
C THR A 282 -8.37 -34.07 -11.28
N GLU A 283 -8.51 -35.08 -12.13
CA GLU A 283 -7.37 -35.91 -12.55
C GLU A 283 -6.34 -35.15 -13.41
N LYS A 284 -6.79 -34.17 -14.19
CA LYS A 284 -5.89 -33.29 -14.96
C LYS A 284 -4.97 -32.43 -14.09
N SER A 285 -5.32 -32.23 -12.82
CA SER A 285 -4.48 -31.50 -11.87
C SER A 285 -3.37 -32.34 -11.23
N GLY A 286 -3.18 -33.59 -11.67
CA GLY A 286 -2.11 -34.46 -11.18
C GLY A 286 -2.43 -35.21 -9.89
N PHE A 287 -3.65 -35.08 -9.37
CA PHE A 287 -4.19 -35.88 -8.26
C PHE A 287 -5.11 -36.98 -8.79
N PHE A 288 -5.10 -38.15 -8.16
CA PHE A 288 -5.86 -39.30 -8.58
C PHE A 288 -7.06 -39.54 -7.64
N VAL A 289 -8.21 -39.81 -8.23
CA VAL A 289 -9.45 -40.07 -7.50
C VAL A 289 -9.74 -41.55 -7.50
N ASP A 290 -9.55 -42.20 -6.36
CA ASP A 290 -9.80 -43.64 -6.22
C ASP A 290 -11.14 -43.94 -5.53
N CYS A 291 -11.73 -42.95 -4.86
CA CYS A 291 -12.98 -43.12 -4.12
C CYS A 291 -13.90 -41.89 -4.22
N ILE A 292 -15.21 -42.13 -4.29
CA ILE A 292 -16.27 -41.14 -4.13
C ILE A 292 -17.00 -41.43 -2.84
N VAL A 293 -17.08 -40.44 -1.96
CA VAL A 293 -17.82 -40.51 -0.69
C VAL A 293 -19.02 -39.59 -0.76
N THR A 294 -20.21 -40.16 -0.53
CA THR A 294 -21.48 -39.43 -0.48
C THR A 294 -22.24 -39.76 0.80
N ASP A 295 -23.25 -38.96 1.13
CA ASP A 295 -24.25 -39.39 2.10
C ASP A 295 -25.15 -40.51 1.52
N ALA A 296 -26.08 -41.00 2.35
CA ALA A 296 -26.98 -42.09 1.98
C ALA A 296 -28.34 -41.61 1.44
N ALA A 297 -28.45 -40.34 1.01
CA ALA A 297 -29.69 -39.77 0.48
C ALA A 297 -30.13 -40.47 -0.81
N THR A 298 -31.42 -40.39 -1.10
CA THR A 298 -32.08 -41.13 -2.18
C THR A 298 -31.46 -40.84 -3.55
N TRP A 299 -31.08 -39.59 -3.80
CA TRP A 299 -30.48 -39.20 -5.07
C TRP A 299 -29.02 -39.64 -5.23
N ASN A 300 -28.24 -39.63 -4.15
CA ASN A 300 -26.90 -40.19 -4.17
C ASN A 300 -26.94 -41.69 -4.45
N ARG A 301 -27.95 -42.40 -3.95
CA ARG A 301 -28.21 -43.79 -4.35
C ARG A 301 -28.58 -43.93 -5.82
N SER A 302 -29.39 -43.03 -6.36
CA SER A 302 -29.68 -43.01 -7.81
C SER A 302 -28.44 -42.74 -8.65
N MET A 303 -27.50 -41.92 -8.17
CA MET A 303 -26.18 -41.77 -8.80
C MET A 303 -25.39 -43.08 -8.74
N TRP A 304 -25.37 -43.78 -7.60
CA TRP A 304 -24.72 -45.08 -7.46
C TRP A 304 -25.29 -46.11 -8.46
N ASP A 305 -26.61 -46.17 -8.60
CA ASP A 305 -27.30 -47.04 -9.56
C ASP A 305 -26.89 -46.73 -11.02
N LEU A 306 -26.73 -45.44 -11.36
CA LEU A 306 -26.22 -44.97 -12.66
C LEU A 306 -24.80 -45.47 -12.96
N PHE A 307 -23.95 -45.57 -11.93
CA PHE A 307 -22.61 -46.15 -12.05
C PHE A 307 -22.59 -47.68 -11.89
N GLY A 308 -23.75 -48.33 -11.79
CA GLY A 308 -23.88 -49.78 -11.62
C GLY A 308 -23.46 -50.29 -10.24
N ILE A 309 -23.34 -49.40 -9.26
CA ILE A 309 -22.85 -49.71 -7.92
C ILE A 309 -23.96 -50.39 -7.10
N ASN A 310 -23.63 -51.52 -6.51
CA ASN A 310 -24.55 -52.28 -5.66
C ASN A 310 -23.80 -52.99 -4.53
N SER A 311 -24.51 -53.72 -3.67
CA SER A 311 -23.92 -54.41 -2.51
C SER A 311 -22.83 -55.44 -2.87
N GLN A 312 -22.85 -55.97 -4.10
CA GLN A 312 -21.87 -56.94 -4.59
C GLN A 312 -20.73 -56.29 -5.40
N SER A 313 -21.02 -55.16 -6.05
CA SER A 313 -20.05 -54.38 -6.82
C SER A 313 -19.96 -52.94 -6.29
N PRO A 314 -19.14 -52.68 -5.26
CA PRO A 314 -18.96 -51.34 -4.67
C PRO A 314 -18.02 -50.43 -5.50
N ALA A 315 -17.61 -50.89 -6.68
CA ALA A 315 -16.69 -50.20 -7.57
C ALA A 315 -17.15 -50.31 -9.02
N CYS A 316 -16.75 -49.33 -9.83
CA CYS A 316 -16.86 -49.36 -11.29
C CYS A 316 -15.50 -49.12 -11.93
N GLU A 317 -15.37 -49.39 -13.22
CA GLU A 317 -14.19 -48.99 -13.99
C GLU A 317 -13.99 -47.48 -13.92
N HIS A 318 -12.75 -47.05 -13.73
CA HIS A 318 -12.46 -45.63 -13.62
C HIS A 318 -12.62 -44.97 -15.01
N PRO A 319 -13.42 -43.89 -15.14
CA PRO A 319 -13.85 -43.37 -16.45
C PRO A 319 -12.72 -42.80 -17.32
N LEU A 320 -11.52 -42.62 -16.75
CA LEU A 320 -10.35 -42.04 -17.42
C LEU A 320 -9.17 -43.00 -17.54
N ASP A 321 -9.24 -44.13 -16.84
CA ASP A 321 -8.13 -45.08 -16.76
C ASP A 321 -8.72 -46.47 -16.51
N GLU A 322 -8.85 -47.25 -17.58
CA GLU A 322 -9.41 -48.61 -17.56
C GLU A 322 -8.61 -49.56 -16.64
N SER A 323 -7.36 -49.21 -16.29
CA SER A 323 -6.54 -50.03 -15.39
C SER A 323 -6.88 -49.86 -13.91
N ARG A 324 -7.78 -48.93 -13.56
CA ARG A 324 -8.12 -48.59 -12.18
C ARG A 324 -9.61 -48.71 -11.91
N GLU A 325 -9.93 -48.90 -10.64
CA GLU A 325 -11.29 -48.96 -10.14
C GLU A 325 -11.63 -47.68 -9.38
N LEU A 326 -12.83 -47.16 -9.61
CA LEU A 326 -13.41 -46.07 -8.82
C LEU A 326 -14.38 -46.66 -7.79
N ARG A 327 -14.05 -46.49 -6.50
CA ARG A 327 -14.86 -47.06 -5.40
C ARG A 327 -15.87 -46.06 -4.86
N PHE A 328 -17.06 -46.53 -4.50
CA PHE A 328 -18.09 -45.70 -3.87
C PHE A 328 -18.25 -46.08 -2.41
N ALA A 329 -18.26 -45.08 -1.54
CA ALA A 329 -18.41 -45.26 -0.11
C ALA A 329 -19.49 -44.31 0.44
N SER A 330 -20.26 -44.80 1.39
CA SER A 330 -21.21 -43.96 2.13
C SER A 330 -20.50 -43.37 3.35
N ASP A 331 -20.91 -42.17 3.76
CA ASP A 331 -20.45 -41.59 5.02
C ASP A 331 -20.77 -42.50 6.22
N PHE A 332 -19.73 -42.99 6.88
CA PHE A 332 -19.83 -43.97 7.95
C PHE A 332 -20.58 -43.43 9.19
N PRO A 333 -20.28 -42.23 9.72
CA PRO A 333 -21.09 -41.58 10.75
C PRO A 333 -22.59 -41.51 10.42
N HIS A 334 -22.98 -41.17 9.18
CA HIS A 334 -24.38 -41.19 8.76
C HIS A 334 -25.02 -42.59 8.83
N LEU A 335 -24.27 -43.64 8.48
CA LEU A 335 -24.73 -45.02 8.64
C LEU A 335 -24.93 -45.40 10.11
N VAL A 336 -23.98 -45.04 10.99
CA VAL A 336 -24.08 -45.31 12.44
C VAL A 336 -25.27 -44.58 13.05
N LYS A 337 -25.49 -43.30 12.70
CA LYS A 337 -26.69 -42.55 13.15
C LYS A 337 -27.97 -43.25 12.69
N SER A 338 -28.03 -43.66 11.42
CA SER A 338 -29.20 -44.35 10.85
C SER A 338 -29.47 -45.68 11.55
N LEU A 339 -28.41 -46.44 11.86
CA LEU A 339 -28.49 -47.67 12.64
C LEU A 339 -29.02 -47.41 14.05
N TRP A 340 -28.45 -46.43 14.74
CA TRP A 340 -28.86 -46.03 16.09
C TRP A 340 -30.35 -45.66 16.16
N THR A 341 -30.81 -44.78 15.28
CA THR A 341 -32.23 -44.40 15.15
C THR A 341 -33.13 -45.62 14.92
N ARG A 342 -32.73 -46.56 14.06
CA ARG A 342 -33.52 -47.76 13.78
C ARG A 342 -33.58 -48.72 14.97
N VAL A 343 -32.46 -48.93 15.66
CA VAL A 343 -32.35 -49.86 16.79
C VAL A 343 -33.07 -49.31 18.02
N LEU A 344 -32.83 -48.04 18.38
CA LEU A 344 -33.32 -47.49 19.65
C LEU A 344 -34.73 -46.91 19.54
N GLU A 345 -35.02 -46.14 18.50
CA GLU A 345 -36.33 -45.48 18.38
C GLU A 345 -37.36 -46.42 17.76
N LYS A 346 -36.98 -47.10 16.68
CA LYS A 346 -37.90 -47.93 15.90
C LYS A 346 -37.90 -49.41 16.30
N LYS A 347 -36.99 -49.83 17.20
CA LYS A 347 -36.82 -51.23 17.66
C LYS A 347 -36.84 -52.26 16.52
N THR A 348 -36.33 -51.88 15.35
CA THR A 348 -36.41 -52.70 14.14
C THR A 348 -35.06 -52.70 13.44
N LEU A 349 -34.50 -53.89 13.24
CA LEU A 349 -33.33 -54.10 12.40
C LEU A 349 -33.72 -55.02 11.25
N LYS A 350 -34.24 -54.45 10.15
CA LYS A 350 -34.38 -55.18 8.90
C LYS A 350 -33.08 -55.00 8.11
N VAL A 351 -32.24 -56.03 8.11
CA VAL A 351 -31.14 -56.14 7.15
C VAL A 351 -31.77 -56.65 5.85
N ALA A 352 -31.73 -55.84 4.79
CA ALA A 352 -32.14 -56.31 3.48
C ALA A 352 -31.20 -57.46 3.09
N LYS A 353 -31.78 -58.61 2.72
CA LYS A 353 -31.03 -59.75 2.20
C LYS A 353 -30.40 -59.42 0.86
#